data_AF-A0A2T1LZK2-F1
#
_entry.id   AF-A0A2T1LZK2-F1
#
_cell.length_a   1.000
_cell.length_b   1.000
_cell.length_c   1.000
_cell.angle_alpha   90.00
_cell.angle_beta   90.00
_cell.angle_gamma   90.00
#
_symmetry.space_group_name_H-M   'P 1'
#
loop_
_entity.id
_entity.type
_entity.pdbx_description
1 polymer ?
#
loop_
_entity_poly.entity_id
_entity_poly.type
_entity_poly.pdbx_seq_one_letter_code
_entity_poly.pdbx_strand_id
1 'polypeptide(L)'
;MNWYLVSTRPYKREIFLKYLDRAISENKLQELILEVIAPQDKVYQDMVLLQISNLKEARPHLQQIENFQRLEPKPLPIEQIRRMSGEMS
;
A
#
# COMPACT_ATOMS: atom_id res chain seq x y z
N MET A 1 6.99 1.22 -13.18
CA MET A 1 6.00 1.18 -12.08
C MET A 1 6.65 0.48 -10.91
N ASN A 2 6.43 0.99 -9.71
CA ASN A 2 7.20 0.58 -8.55
C ASN A 2 6.28 0.19 -7.40
N TRP A 3 6.67 -0.84 -6.65
CA TRP A 3 5.96 -1.26 -5.45
C TRP A 3 6.51 -0.54 -4.22
N TYR A 4 5.61 -0.02 -3.40
CA TYR A 4 5.96 0.68 -2.17
C TYR A 4 5.29 0.03 -0.96
N LEU A 5 5.98 0.08 0.17
CA LEU A 5 5.46 -0.40 1.44
C LEU A 5 4.75 0.74 2.18
N VAL A 6 3.50 0.50 2.55
CA VAL A 6 2.74 1.35 3.46
C VAL A 6 2.54 0.62 4.78
N SER A 7 2.91 1.29 5.88
CA SER A 7 2.55 0.87 7.23
C SER A 7 1.28 1.58 7.67
N THR A 8 0.39 0.83 8.30
CA THR A 8 -0.83 1.33 8.93
C THR A 8 -0.66 1.38 10.43
N ARG A 9 -1.55 2.11 11.13
CA ARG A 9 -1.62 1.99 12.60
C ARG A 9 -1.83 0.52 13.03
N PRO A 10 -1.32 0.12 14.22
CA PRO A 10 -1.41 -1.27 14.69
C PRO A 10 -2.84 -1.82 14.69
N TYR A 11 -3.02 -2.99 14.09
CA TYR A 11 -4.28 -3.72 13.92
C TYR A 11 -5.37 -2.97 13.14
N LYS A 12 -4.98 -1.96 12.34
CA LYS A 12 -5.92 -1.13 11.56
C LYS A 12 -5.87 -1.34 10.06
N ARG A 13 -5.10 -2.32 9.56
CA ARG A 13 -4.93 -2.57 8.12
C ARG A 13 -6.25 -2.72 7.37
N GLU A 14 -7.19 -3.50 7.88
CA GLU A 14 -8.48 -3.72 7.20
C GLU A 14 -9.31 -2.43 7.11
N ILE A 15 -9.28 -1.61 8.15
CA ILE A 15 -9.97 -0.31 8.17
C ILE A 15 -9.28 0.64 7.20
N PHE A 16 -7.94 0.69 7.20
CA PHE A 16 -7.15 1.44 6.23
C PHE A 16 -7.51 1.06 4.79
N LEU A 17 -7.60 -0.24 4.46
CA LEU A 17 -7.95 -0.70 3.12
C LEU A 17 -9.34 -0.22 2.67
N LYS A 18 -10.33 -0.15 3.57
CA LYS A 18 -11.65 0.42 3.27
C LYS A 18 -11.58 1.91 2.94
N TYR A 19 -10.80 2.69 3.69
CA TYR A 19 -10.62 4.11 3.41
C TYR A 19 -9.76 4.35 2.16
N LEU A 20 -8.80 3.49 1.88
CA LEU A 20 -7.99 3.53 0.67
C LEU A 20 -8.85 3.29 -0.57
N ASP A 21 -9.67 2.25 -0.58
CA ASP A 21 -10.58 1.94 -1.69
C ASP A 21 -11.56 3.10 -1.97
N ARG A 22 -12.12 3.66 -0.89
CA ARG A 22 -12.94 4.87 -0.96
C ARG A 22 -12.17 6.05 -1.55
N ALA A 23 -10.95 6.31 -1.08
CA ALA A 23 -10.13 7.43 -1.56
C ALA A 23 -9.74 7.26 -3.03
N ILE A 24 -9.44 6.04 -3.48
CA ILE A 24 -9.16 5.72 -4.88
C ILE A 24 -10.40 6.04 -5.74
N SER A 25 -11.57 5.63 -5.28
CA SER A 25 -12.83 5.84 -6.00
C SER A 25 -13.24 7.31 -6.05
N GLU A 26 -13.26 8.00 -4.91
CA GLU A 26 -13.73 9.39 -4.80
C GLU A 26 -12.77 10.39 -5.47
N ASN A 27 -11.46 10.17 -5.35
CA ASN A 27 -10.45 11.07 -5.89
C ASN A 27 -9.90 10.64 -7.26
N LYS A 28 -10.46 9.58 -7.86
CA LYS A 28 -10.06 9.03 -9.17
C LYS A 28 -8.57 8.67 -9.25
N LEU A 29 -8.06 7.95 -8.26
CA LEU A 29 -6.63 7.62 -8.13
C LEU A 29 -6.23 6.32 -8.83
N GLN A 30 -7.08 5.72 -9.66
CA GLN A 30 -6.83 4.43 -10.31
C GLN A 30 -5.62 4.47 -11.26
N GLU A 31 -5.27 5.64 -11.80
CA GLU A 31 -4.06 5.83 -12.61
C GLU A 31 -2.79 6.00 -11.75
N LEU A 32 -2.94 6.32 -10.47
CA LEU A 32 -1.84 6.48 -9.51
C LEU A 32 -1.57 5.22 -8.70
N ILE A 33 -2.62 4.54 -8.23
CA ILE A 33 -2.58 3.33 -7.41
C ILE A 33 -3.16 2.19 -8.24
N LEU A 34 -2.26 1.42 -8.85
CA LEU A 34 -2.59 0.43 -9.88
C LEU A 34 -3.00 -0.91 -9.25
N GLU A 35 -2.39 -1.25 -8.13
CA GLU A 35 -2.61 -2.52 -7.44
C GLU A 35 -2.38 -2.37 -5.94
N VAL A 36 -3.13 -3.15 -5.17
CA VAL A 36 -3.08 -3.20 -3.71
C VAL A 36 -2.97 -4.66 -3.28
N ILE A 37 -1.90 -5.00 -2.54
CA ILE A 37 -1.73 -6.32 -1.95
C ILE A 37 -1.66 -6.18 -0.42
N ALA A 38 -2.46 -6.98 0.28
CA ALA A 38 -2.37 -7.17 1.71
C ALA A 38 -1.69 -8.51 2.02
N PRO A 39 -0.42 -8.51 2.47
CA PRO A 39 0.29 -9.74 2.82
C PRO A 39 -0.48 -10.60 3.84
N GLN A 40 -0.52 -11.92 3.62
CA GLN A 40 -1.27 -12.84 4.50
C GLN A 40 -0.52 -13.18 5.80
N ASP A 41 0.81 -13.18 5.77
CA ASP A 41 1.62 -13.49 6.96
C ASP A 41 1.39 -12.46 8.07
N LYS A 42 1.21 -12.93 9.31
CA LYS A 42 1.00 -12.10 10.49
C LYS A 42 2.15 -11.15 10.78
N VAL A 43 3.38 -11.47 10.36
CA VAL A 43 4.53 -10.56 10.45
C VAL A 43 4.27 -9.24 9.71
N TYR A 44 3.40 -9.25 8.71
CA TYR A 44 3.04 -8.10 7.88
C TYR A 44 1.61 -7.58 8.16
N GLN A 45 1.02 -7.92 9.31
CA GLN A 45 -0.38 -7.62 9.63
C GLN A 45 -0.75 -6.12 9.56
N ASP A 46 0.24 -5.24 9.71
CA ASP A 46 0.09 -3.77 9.68
C ASP A 46 0.68 -3.14 8.41
N MET A 47 0.87 -3.94 7.36
CA MET A 47 1.51 -3.52 6.12
C MET A 47 0.63 -3.79 4.90
N VAL A 48 0.75 -2.90 3.92
CA VAL A 48 0.11 -2.99 2.59
C VAL A 48 1.17 -2.68 1.53
N LEU A 49 1.14 -3.42 0.43
CA LEU A 49 1.93 -3.14 -0.76
C LEU A 49 1.07 -2.38 -1.76
N LEU A 50 1.60 -1.29 -2.30
CA LEU A 50 0.92 -0.50 -3.34
C LEU A 50 1.81 -0.44 -4.58
N GLN A 51 1.25 -0.77 -5.74
CA GLN A 51 1.89 -0.49 -7.01
C GLN A 51 1.54 0.94 -7.44
N ILE A 52 2.54 1.81 -7.45
CA ILE A 52 2.36 3.25 -7.67
C ILE A 52 3.05 3.67 -8.97
N SER A 53 2.33 4.41 -9.81
CA SER A 53 2.85 4.95 -11.08
C SER A 53 3.67 6.23 -10.87
N ASN A 54 3.19 7.13 -10.00
CA ASN A 54 3.85 8.39 -9.64
C ASN A 54 3.80 8.63 -8.13
N LEU A 55 4.90 8.39 -7.43
CA LEU A 55 5.00 8.52 -5.98
C LEU A 55 4.75 9.95 -5.50
N LYS A 56 5.23 10.95 -6.25
CA LYS A 56 5.14 12.37 -5.85
C LYS A 56 3.69 12.82 -5.78
N GLU A 57 2.88 12.35 -6.73
CA GLU A 57 1.45 12.65 -6.80
C GLU A 57 0.62 11.78 -5.85
N ALA A 58 0.92 10.49 -5.71
CA ALA A 58 0.17 9.59 -4.82
C ALA A 58 0.37 9.92 -3.34
N ARG A 59 1.57 10.33 -2.93
CA ARG A 59 1.94 10.54 -1.52
C ARG A 59 1.00 11.49 -0.73
N PRO A 60 0.66 12.70 -1.20
CA PRO A 60 -0.25 13.58 -0.45
C PRO A 60 -1.64 12.96 -0.24
N HIS A 61 -2.16 12.19 -1.20
CA HIS A 61 -3.42 11.48 -1.03
C HIS A 61 -3.31 10.37 0.02
N LEU A 62 -2.26 9.56 -0.03
CA LEU A 62 -2.03 8.47 0.94
C LEU A 62 -1.91 8.98 2.38
N GLN A 63 -1.25 10.13 2.57
CA GLN A 63 -1.05 10.74 3.89
C GLN A 63 -2.35 11.24 4.55
N GLN A 64 -3.42 11.44 3.78
CA GLN A 64 -4.73 11.87 4.28
C GLN A 64 -5.64 10.69 4.65
N ILE A 65 -5.26 9.46 4.31
CA ILE A 65 -6.08 8.28 4.57
C ILE A 65 -6.02 7.93 6.06
N GLU A 66 -7.20 7.69 6.64
CA GLU A 66 -7.33 7.27 8.04
C GLU A 66 -6.50 5.99 8.31
N ASN A 67 -5.81 5.97 9.44
CA ASN A 67 -4.85 4.93 9.84
C ASN A 67 -3.57 4.81 9.00
N PHE A 68 -3.29 5.71 8.06
CA PHE A 68 -1.96 5.82 7.48
C PHE A 68 -0.91 6.10 8.57
N GLN A 69 0.22 5.41 8.52
CA GLN A 69 1.35 5.66 9.42
C GLN A 69 2.59 6.09 8.64
N ARG A 70 3.00 5.31 7.65
CA ARG A 70 4.24 5.56 6.92
C ARG A 70 4.19 5.00 5.50
N LEU A 71 4.86 5.69 4.59
CA LEU A 71 5.17 5.22 3.24
C LEU A 71 6.69 5.17 3.11
N GLU A 72 7.24 4.00 2.81
CA GLU A 72 8.67 3.88 2.56
C GLU A 72 9.05 4.65 1.28
N PRO A 73 10.12 5.46 1.31
CA PRO A 73 10.46 6.33 0.17
C PRO A 73 11.08 5.57 -0.99
N LYS A 74 11.63 4.38 -0.73
CA LYS A 74 12.27 3.54 -1.74
C LYS A 74 11.33 2.43 -2.18
N PRO A 75 11.33 2.10 -3.48
CA PRO A 75 10.57 0.96 -3.96
C PRO A 75 11.15 -0.34 -3.43
N LEU A 76 10.29 -1.34 -3.28
CA LEU A 76 10.67 -2.68 -2.85
C LEU A 76 11.34 -3.46 -3.98
N PRO A 77 12.42 -4.21 -3.70
CA PRO A 77 12.96 -5.19 -4.64
C PRO A 77 11.94 -6.31 -4.93
N ILE A 78 11.99 -6.88 -6.13
CA ILE A 78 11.07 -7.95 -6.56
C ILE A 78 11.05 -9.16 -5.63
N GLU A 79 12.21 -9.54 -5.10
CA GLU A 79 12.35 -10.66 -4.16
C GLU A 79 11.62 -10.41 -2.84
N GLN A 80 11.56 -9.15 -2.40
CA GLN A 80 10.82 -8.79 -1.20
C GLN A 80 9.31 -8.79 -1.46
N ILE A 81 8.87 -8.35 -2.64
CA ILE A 81 7.46 -8.35 -3.04
C ILE A 81 6.94 -9.79 -3.08
N ARG A 82 7.65 -10.68 -3.78
CA ARG A 82 7.32 -12.12 -3.88
C ARG A 82 7.19 -12.79 -2.52
N ARG A 83 8.16 -12.54 -1.63
CA ARG A 83 8.12 -13.05 -0.26
C ARG A 83 6.89 -12.57 0.51
N MET A 84 6.54 -11.29 0.36
CA MET A 84 5.42 -10.69 1.07
C MET A 84 4.06 -11.05 0.46
N SER A 85 3.96 -11.26 -0.85
CA SER A 85 2.72 -11.69 -1.53
C SER A 85 2.44 -13.20 -1.36
N GLY A 86 3.43 -13.97 -0.92
CA GLY A 86 3.33 -15.44 -0.81
C GLY A 86 3.61 -16.16 -2.13
N GLU A 87 4.07 -15.43 -3.15
CA GLU A 87 4.56 -15.97 -4.42
C GLU A 87 6.01 -16.47 -4.28
N MET A 88 6.22 -17.52 -3.48
CA MET A 88 7.44 -18.31 -3.59
C MET A 88 7.14 -19.54 -4.45
N SER A 89 7.68 -19.54 -5.66
CA SER A 89 7.83 -20.71 -6.53
C SER A 89 8.86 -21.68 -5.98
#